data_AF-A0A059X3A5-F1
#
_entry.id   AF-A0A059X3A5-F1
#
_cell.length_a   1.000
_cell.length_b   1.000
_cell.length_c   1.000
_cell.angle_alpha   90.00
_cell.angle_beta   90.00
_cell.angle_gamma   90.00
#
_symmetry.space_group_name_H-M   'P 1'
#
loop_
_entity.id
_entity.type
_entity.pdbx_description
1 polymer ?
#
loop_
_entity_poly.entity_id
_entity_poly.type
_entity_poly.pdbx_seq_one_letter_code
_entity_poly.pdbx_strand_id
1 'polypeptide(L)'
;MQLSPTRFRFLNAEREVLTQADWNAAGVDKLWLYNLHYFDDLNAADAGARSAWHRASIEKWIAENPPDTGNGWEPYTLSLRIVNWIKWALAGNALTPTALHSLAVQCRYLSRRLEYHLLGNHLFANAKALVFAGLFFEGPEADAWLRTGLDILRREVPEQVLPDGGHFERSPMYLLLRSRKKP
;
A
#
# COMPACT_ATOMS: atom_id res chain seq x y z
N MET A 1 -12.37 -6.28 -2.58
CA MET A 1 -11.89 -7.48 -3.30
C MET A 1 -12.21 -7.36 -4.78
N GLN A 2 -11.39 -7.99 -5.61
CA GLN A 2 -11.59 -8.01 -7.06
C GLN A 2 -12.54 -9.17 -7.43
N LEU A 3 -13.61 -8.85 -8.15
CA LEU A 3 -14.66 -9.80 -8.55
C LEU A 3 -14.51 -10.27 -10.00
N SER A 4 -13.90 -9.44 -10.85
CA SER A 4 -13.56 -9.73 -12.24
C SER A 4 -12.35 -8.86 -12.66
N PRO A 5 -11.82 -8.98 -13.90
CA PRO A 5 -10.74 -8.11 -14.37
C PRO A 5 -11.01 -6.61 -14.24
N THR A 6 -12.28 -6.19 -14.30
CA THR A 6 -12.70 -4.77 -14.27
C THR A 6 -13.62 -4.42 -13.10
N ARG A 7 -14.15 -5.41 -12.35
CA ARG A 7 -15.16 -5.18 -11.30
C ARG A 7 -14.59 -5.40 -9.92
N PHE A 8 -14.85 -4.45 -9.02
CA PHE A 8 -14.34 -4.42 -7.65
C PHE A 8 -15.47 -4.17 -6.66
N ARG A 9 -15.36 -4.79 -5.48
CA ARG A 9 -16.25 -4.56 -4.34
C ARG A 9 -15.44 -4.04 -3.16
N PHE A 10 -15.74 -2.82 -2.71
CA PHE A 10 -15.17 -2.22 -1.50
C PHE A 10 -16.28 -1.54 -0.71
N LEU A 11 -16.23 -1.59 0.62
CA LEU A 11 -17.22 -0.93 1.49
C LEU A 11 -18.69 -1.28 1.13
N ASN A 12 -18.96 -2.55 0.81
CA ASN A 12 -20.26 -3.06 0.34
C ASN A 12 -20.79 -2.44 -0.97
N ALA A 13 -19.96 -1.68 -1.70
CA ALA A 13 -20.29 -1.10 -2.99
C ALA A 13 -19.47 -1.73 -4.11
N GLU A 14 -20.16 -2.18 -5.15
CA GLU A 14 -19.55 -2.69 -6.38
C GLU A 14 -19.45 -1.61 -7.43
N ARG A 15 -18.31 -1.52 -8.11
CA ARG A 15 -18.12 -0.65 -9.27
C ARG A 15 -17.21 -1.30 -10.29
N GLU A 16 -17.25 -0.77 -11.50
CA GLU A 16 -16.37 -1.16 -12.59
C GLU A 16 -15.33 -0.07 -12.85
N VAL A 17 -14.16 -0.50 -13.31
CA VAL A 17 -13.05 0.36 -13.76
C VAL A 17 -12.80 0.01 -15.22
N LEU A 18 -13.44 0.76 -16.11
CA LEU A 18 -13.41 0.51 -17.55
C LEU A 18 -12.42 1.46 -18.24
N THR A 19 -12.39 2.71 -17.77
CA THR A 19 -11.62 3.82 -18.34
C THR A 19 -10.65 4.43 -17.34
N GLN A 20 -9.72 5.25 -17.85
CA GLN A 20 -8.78 6.00 -17.01
C GLN A 20 -9.47 6.91 -15.97
N ALA A 21 -10.64 7.47 -16.32
CA ALA A 21 -11.36 8.36 -15.42
C ALA A 21 -11.91 7.64 -14.18
N ASP A 22 -12.17 6.34 -14.28
CA ASP A 22 -12.80 5.55 -13.21
C ASP A 22 -11.88 5.40 -11.98
N TRP A 23 -10.56 5.48 -12.16
CA TRP A 23 -9.59 5.49 -11.07
C TRP A 23 -9.75 6.69 -10.14
N ASN A 24 -10.31 7.80 -10.63
CA ASN A 24 -10.43 9.07 -9.89
C ASN A 24 -11.82 9.69 -10.06
N ALA A 25 -12.87 8.87 -10.23
CA ALA A 25 -14.21 9.34 -10.54
C ALA A 25 -14.77 10.26 -9.45
N ALA A 26 -15.11 11.51 -9.80
CA ALA A 26 -15.52 12.56 -8.85
C ALA A 26 -16.79 12.24 -8.05
N GLY A 27 -17.68 11.38 -8.56
CA GLY A 27 -18.90 10.94 -7.88
C GLY A 27 -18.74 9.69 -7.01
N VAL A 28 -17.51 9.21 -6.84
CA VAL A 28 -17.20 8.03 -6.04
C VAL A 28 -16.57 8.46 -4.72
N ASP A 29 -17.00 7.81 -3.64
CA ASP A 29 -16.44 8.04 -2.32
C ASP A 29 -14.91 7.86 -2.30
N LYS A 30 -14.21 8.82 -1.67
CA LYS A 30 -12.75 8.85 -1.67
C LYS A 30 -12.14 7.60 -1.04
N LEU A 31 -12.75 7.06 0.03
CA LEU A 31 -12.27 5.84 0.67
C LEU A 31 -12.46 4.62 -0.23
N TRP A 32 -13.52 4.58 -1.04
CA TRP A 32 -13.68 3.54 -2.06
C TRP A 32 -12.56 3.59 -3.11
N LEU A 33 -12.24 4.79 -3.63
CA LEU A 33 -11.15 4.98 -4.61
C LEU A 33 -9.78 4.63 -4.02
N TYR A 34 -9.56 4.97 -2.75
CA TYR A 34 -8.38 4.55 -2.01
C TYR A 34 -8.23 3.03 -1.98
N ASN A 35 -9.28 2.29 -1.60
CA ASN A 35 -9.26 0.83 -1.58
C ASN A 35 -8.95 0.23 -2.97
N LEU A 36 -9.47 0.84 -4.03
CA LEU A 36 -9.12 0.48 -5.40
C LEU A 36 -7.61 0.62 -5.66
N HIS A 37 -7.00 1.69 -5.17
CA HIS A 37 -5.58 1.97 -5.34
C HIS A 37 -4.64 1.21 -4.39
N TYR A 38 -5.14 0.56 -3.34
CA TYR A 38 -4.30 -0.18 -2.39
C TYR A 38 -3.81 -1.53 -2.94
N PHE A 39 -4.58 -2.15 -3.85
CA PHE A 39 -4.28 -3.49 -4.35
C PHE A 39 -4.22 -4.57 -3.24
N ASP A 40 -5.03 -4.43 -2.18
CA ASP A 40 -5.09 -5.41 -1.09
C ASP A 40 -5.43 -6.83 -1.57
N ASP A 41 -6.20 -6.95 -2.67
CA ASP A 41 -6.61 -8.24 -3.24
C ASP A 41 -5.44 -9.11 -3.71
N LEU A 42 -4.28 -8.50 -4.01
CA LEU A 42 -3.05 -9.22 -4.33
C LEU A 42 -2.64 -10.17 -3.20
N ASN A 43 -2.94 -9.80 -1.95
CA ASN A 43 -2.57 -10.55 -0.76
C ASN A 43 -3.79 -11.19 -0.07
N ALA A 44 -4.95 -11.23 -0.74
CA ALA A 44 -6.15 -11.83 -0.20
C ALA A 44 -6.08 -13.37 -0.17
N ALA A 45 -6.97 -13.98 0.61
CA ALA A 45 -7.23 -15.41 0.50
C ALA A 45 -7.60 -15.77 -0.96
N ASP A 46 -7.09 -16.89 -1.43
CA ASP A 46 -7.28 -17.40 -2.79
C ASP A 46 -6.81 -16.45 -3.90
N ALA A 47 -5.90 -15.51 -3.60
CA ALA A 47 -5.33 -14.60 -4.60
C ALA A 47 -4.70 -15.34 -5.80
N GLY A 48 -4.17 -16.55 -5.59
CA GLY A 48 -3.60 -17.37 -6.66
C GLY A 48 -4.59 -17.64 -7.82
N ALA A 49 -5.88 -17.83 -7.52
CA ALA A 49 -6.92 -18.03 -8.52
C ALA A 49 -7.19 -16.77 -9.37
N ARG A 50 -6.77 -15.59 -8.91
CA ARG A 50 -6.97 -14.29 -9.56
C ARG A 50 -5.67 -13.68 -10.10
N SER A 51 -4.57 -14.43 -10.09
CA SER A 51 -3.24 -13.93 -10.50
C SER A 51 -3.19 -13.30 -11.90
N ALA A 52 -3.98 -13.81 -12.85
CA ALA A 52 -4.10 -13.22 -14.18
C ALA A 52 -4.79 -11.85 -14.16
N TRP A 53 -5.83 -11.70 -13.34
CA TRP A 53 -6.54 -10.41 -13.17
C TRP A 53 -5.64 -9.41 -12.46
N HIS A 54 -4.90 -9.85 -11.44
CA HIS A 54 -3.94 -9.03 -10.72
C HIS A 54 -2.88 -8.43 -11.63
N ARG A 55 -2.26 -9.26 -12.49
CA ARG A 55 -1.30 -8.79 -13.50
C ARG A 55 -1.91 -7.76 -14.43
N ALA A 56 -3.10 -8.04 -14.97
CA ALA A 56 -3.80 -7.11 -15.85
C ALA A 56 -4.14 -5.78 -15.16
N SER A 57 -4.58 -5.81 -13.89
CA SER A 57 -4.89 -4.61 -13.12
C SER A 57 -3.65 -3.78 -12.79
N ILE A 58 -2.50 -4.40 -12.52
CA ILE A 58 -1.23 -3.69 -12.33
C ILE A 58 -0.84 -2.94 -13.60
N GLU A 59 -0.82 -3.62 -14.75
CA GLU A 59 -0.45 -3.00 -16.03
C GLU A 59 -1.42 -1.89 -16.43
N LYS A 60 -2.73 -2.11 -16.27
CA LYS A 60 -3.76 -1.08 -16.51
C LYS A 60 -3.54 0.13 -15.60
N TRP A 61 -3.26 -0.08 -14.31
CA TRP A 61 -3.00 1.03 -13.39
C TRP A 61 -1.78 1.84 -13.81
N ILE A 62 -0.67 1.18 -14.19
CA ILE A 62 0.55 1.85 -14.66
C ILE A 62 0.27 2.70 -15.90
N ALA A 63 -0.50 2.18 -16.85
CA ALA A 63 -0.83 2.89 -18.08
C ALA A 63 -1.76 4.10 -17.85
N GLU A 64 -2.66 4.01 -16.88
CA GLU A 64 -3.75 4.97 -16.69
C GLU A 64 -3.54 5.95 -15.53
N ASN A 65 -2.52 5.76 -14.69
CA ASN A 65 -2.26 6.60 -13.51
C ASN A 65 -0.84 7.22 -13.59
N PRO A 66 -0.65 8.27 -14.40
CA PRO A 66 0.66 8.91 -14.54
C PRO A 66 1.15 9.47 -13.19
N PRO A 67 2.48 9.55 -12.96
CA PRO A 67 3.06 10.07 -11.73
C PRO A 67 2.50 11.43 -11.27
N ASP A 68 2.47 11.62 -9.95
CA ASP A 68 2.07 12.88 -9.28
C ASP A 68 0.60 13.30 -9.46
N THR A 69 -0.26 12.45 -10.04
CA THR A 69 -1.65 12.81 -10.36
C THR A 69 -2.66 11.83 -9.76
N GLY A 70 -3.68 12.37 -9.08
CA GLY A 70 -4.84 11.60 -8.61
C GLY A 70 -4.64 10.86 -7.28
N ASN A 71 -5.71 10.23 -6.80
CA ASN A 71 -5.80 9.56 -5.50
C ASN A 71 -4.74 8.47 -5.33
N GLY A 72 -4.39 7.81 -6.44
CA GLY A 72 -3.38 6.75 -6.47
C GLY A 72 -1.97 7.21 -6.11
N TRP A 73 -1.65 8.49 -6.28
CA TRP A 73 -0.34 9.08 -5.99
C TRP A 73 -0.31 9.87 -4.68
N GLU A 74 -1.36 9.79 -3.87
CA GLU A 74 -1.32 10.30 -2.50
C GLU A 74 -0.43 9.40 -1.61
N PRO A 75 0.39 9.95 -0.70
CA PRO A 75 1.44 9.18 -0.01
C PRO A 75 0.92 8.00 0.82
N TYR A 76 -0.21 8.16 1.52
CA TYR A 76 -0.83 7.07 2.26
C TYR A 76 -1.25 5.91 1.35
N THR A 77 -1.88 6.23 0.23
CA THR A 77 -2.31 5.26 -0.78
C THR A 77 -1.12 4.53 -1.43
N LEU A 78 -0.08 5.28 -1.78
CA LEU A 78 1.19 4.72 -2.26
C LEU A 78 1.79 3.75 -1.25
N SER A 79 1.80 4.12 0.03
CA SER A 79 2.41 3.31 1.08
C SER A 79 1.79 1.92 1.17
N LEU A 80 0.47 1.83 1.09
CA LEU A 80 -0.23 0.54 1.11
C LEU A 80 0.02 -0.24 -0.19
N ARG A 81 -0.04 0.42 -1.35
CA ARG A 81 0.19 -0.25 -2.64
C ARG A 81 1.61 -0.81 -2.77
N ILE A 82 2.63 -0.04 -2.38
CA ILE A 82 4.04 -0.46 -2.41
C ILE A 82 4.21 -1.77 -1.63
N VAL A 83 3.71 -1.80 -0.38
CA VAL A 83 3.79 -2.98 0.47
C VAL A 83 3.03 -4.16 -0.13
N ASN A 84 1.85 -3.93 -0.70
CA ASN A 84 1.06 -4.99 -1.31
C ASN A 84 1.71 -5.60 -2.55
N TRP A 85 2.30 -4.77 -3.42
CA TRP A 85 3.01 -5.25 -4.61
C TRP A 85 4.28 -6.02 -4.24
N ILE A 86 5.04 -5.54 -3.25
CA ILE A 86 6.25 -6.23 -2.76
C ILE A 86 5.88 -7.58 -2.15
N LYS A 87 4.88 -7.64 -1.27
CA LYS A 87 4.43 -8.90 -0.68
C LYS A 87 3.96 -9.89 -1.73
N TRP A 88 3.24 -9.41 -2.75
CA TRP A 88 2.78 -10.25 -3.85
C TRP A 88 3.93 -10.85 -4.65
N ALA A 89 4.97 -10.05 -4.93
CA ALA A 89 6.19 -10.52 -5.56
C ALA A 89 6.94 -11.56 -4.70
N LEU A 90 7.11 -11.26 -3.40
CA LEU A 90 7.75 -12.17 -2.44
C LEU A 90 6.98 -13.49 -2.22
N ALA A 91 5.69 -13.52 -2.54
CA ALA A 91 4.88 -14.74 -2.55
C ALA A 91 5.11 -15.61 -3.80
N GLY A 92 6.08 -15.29 -4.66
CA GLY A 92 6.46 -16.05 -5.84
C GLY A 92 5.80 -15.58 -7.14
N ASN A 93 5.11 -14.44 -7.14
CA ASN A 93 4.57 -13.85 -8.37
C ASN A 93 5.62 -12.96 -9.05
N ALA A 94 5.56 -12.87 -10.37
CA ALA A 94 6.47 -12.04 -11.14
C ALA A 94 5.88 -10.65 -11.39
N LEU A 95 6.61 -9.61 -11.00
CA LEU A 95 6.42 -8.25 -11.52
C LEU A 95 7.17 -8.12 -12.84
N THR A 96 6.53 -7.54 -13.85
CA THR A 96 7.19 -7.22 -15.12
C THR A 96 8.29 -6.16 -14.90
N PRO A 97 9.26 -6.01 -15.82
CA PRO A 97 10.24 -4.92 -15.74
C PRO A 97 9.58 -3.54 -15.65
N THR A 98 8.46 -3.34 -16.37
CA THR A 98 7.64 -2.12 -16.31
C THR A 98 7.05 -1.92 -14.91
N ALA A 99 6.49 -2.97 -14.30
CA ALA A 99 5.94 -2.91 -12.95
C ALA A 99 7.02 -2.67 -11.88
N LEU A 100 8.20 -3.29 -12.01
CA LEU A 100 9.34 -3.03 -11.13
C LEU A 100 9.83 -1.58 -11.24
N HIS A 101 9.93 -1.05 -12.47
CA HIS A 101 10.27 0.35 -12.69
C HIS A 101 9.24 1.29 -12.07
N SER A 102 7.95 1.03 -12.31
CA SER A 102 6.85 1.80 -11.70
C SER A 102 6.92 1.77 -10.18
N LEU A 103 7.15 0.59 -9.58
CA LEU A 103 7.27 0.43 -8.14
C LEU A 103 8.45 1.24 -7.57
N ALA A 104 9.60 1.26 -8.26
CA ALA A 104 10.73 2.10 -7.87
C ALA A 104 10.39 3.60 -7.94
N VAL A 105 9.67 4.05 -8.99
CA VAL A 105 9.20 5.44 -9.11
C VAL A 105 8.25 5.81 -7.96
N GLN A 106 7.34 4.90 -7.59
CA GLN A 106 6.45 5.07 -6.45
C GLN A 106 7.23 5.24 -5.13
N CYS A 107 8.28 4.45 -4.91
CA CYS A 107 9.14 4.56 -3.72
C CYS A 107 9.91 5.88 -3.68
N ARG A 108 10.50 6.31 -4.82
CA ARG A 108 11.17 7.62 -4.94
C ARG A 108 10.22 8.79 -4.70
N TYR A 109 8.99 8.68 -5.17
CA TYR A 109 7.98 9.69 -4.97
C TYR A 109 7.58 9.78 -3.49
N LEU A 110 7.29 8.63 -2.86
CA LEU A 110 6.93 8.57 -1.44
C LEU A 110 8.04 9.12 -0.55
N SER A 111 9.30 8.78 -0.81
CA SER A 111 10.43 9.22 0.03
C SER A 111 10.62 10.73 0.07
N ARG A 112 10.09 11.47 -0.93
CA ARG A 112 10.14 12.94 -1.01
C ARG A 112 8.90 13.63 -0.42
N ARG A 113 7.84 12.88 -0.10
CA ARG A 113 6.53 13.42 0.30
C ARG A 113 5.98 12.72 1.55
N LEU A 114 6.86 12.41 2.48
CA LEU A 114 6.50 11.81 3.77
C LEU A 114 5.53 12.72 4.55
N GLU A 115 4.47 12.13 5.09
CA GLU A 115 3.35 12.83 5.73
C GLU A 115 3.64 13.20 7.19
N TYR A 116 4.76 13.91 7.45
CA TYR A 116 5.16 14.31 8.81
C TYR A 116 4.11 15.13 9.56
N HIS A 117 3.18 15.78 8.84
CA HIS A 117 2.14 16.61 9.44
C HIS A 117 0.87 15.84 9.82
N LEU A 118 0.67 14.66 9.25
CA LEU A 118 -0.51 13.84 9.56
C LEU A 118 -0.24 12.84 10.70
N LEU A 119 1.05 12.63 11.06
CA LEU A 119 1.56 11.79 12.16
C LEU A 119 0.84 10.43 12.27
N GLY A 120 1.08 9.69 13.36
CA GLY A 120 0.35 8.46 13.67
C GLY A 120 0.37 7.45 12.53
N ASN A 121 -0.80 6.95 12.13
CA ASN A 121 -0.90 5.87 11.13
C ASN A 121 -0.38 6.24 9.74
N HIS A 122 -0.43 7.51 9.34
CA HIS A 122 0.02 7.92 8.00
C HIS A 122 1.54 7.87 7.88
N LEU A 123 2.25 8.55 8.78
CA LEU A 123 3.70 8.57 8.79
C LEU A 123 4.27 7.17 9.04
N PHE A 124 3.64 6.39 9.93
CA PHE A 124 4.01 5.00 10.15
C PHE A 124 3.84 4.15 8.88
N ALA A 125 2.75 4.32 8.14
CA ALA A 125 2.53 3.61 6.88
C ALA A 125 3.59 3.99 5.83
N ASN A 126 3.93 5.28 5.71
CA ASN A 126 5.00 5.73 4.81
C ASN A 126 6.35 5.07 5.17
N ALA A 127 6.70 5.08 6.45
CA ALA A 127 7.94 4.50 6.94
C ALA A 127 8.01 2.98 6.69
N LYS A 128 6.92 2.27 6.97
CA LYS A 128 6.80 0.83 6.67
C LYS A 128 7.02 0.55 5.18
N ALA A 129 6.42 1.34 4.30
CA ALA A 129 6.59 1.17 2.86
C ALA A 129 8.04 1.38 2.42
N LEU A 130 8.75 2.37 2.97
CA LEU A 130 10.17 2.58 2.68
C LEU A 130 11.07 1.45 3.21
N VAL A 131 10.76 0.87 4.38
CA VAL A 131 11.48 -0.32 4.88
C VAL A 131 11.29 -1.51 3.93
N PHE A 132 10.05 -1.78 3.51
CA PHE A 132 9.78 -2.84 2.52
C PHE A 132 10.53 -2.59 1.21
N ALA A 133 10.49 -1.36 0.69
CA ALA A 133 11.19 -0.99 -0.53
C ALA A 133 12.70 -1.17 -0.41
N GLY A 134 13.30 -0.73 0.70
CA GLY A 134 14.73 -0.84 0.93
C GLY A 134 15.24 -2.26 1.18
N LEU A 135 14.36 -3.18 1.59
CA LEU A 135 14.67 -4.62 1.70
C LEU A 135 14.39 -5.40 0.40
N PHE A 136 13.52 -4.89 -0.46
CA PHE A 136 13.11 -5.54 -1.70
C PHE A 136 14.00 -5.16 -2.89
N PHE A 137 14.39 -3.90 -2.98
CA PHE A 137 15.32 -3.42 -4.00
C PHE A 137 16.76 -3.44 -3.49
N GLU A 138 17.71 -3.28 -4.41
CA GLU A 138 19.14 -3.21 -4.10
C GLU A 138 19.73 -1.86 -4.53
N GLY A 139 20.86 -1.50 -3.92
CA GLY A 139 21.66 -0.33 -4.29
C GLY A 139 21.41 0.91 -3.41
N PRO A 140 22.09 2.03 -3.71
CA PRO A 140 22.15 3.18 -2.80
C PRO A 140 20.80 3.83 -2.49
N GLU A 141 19.86 3.81 -3.43
CA GLU A 141 18.50 4.31 -3.21
C GLU A 141 17.73 3.41 -2.23
N ALA A 142 17.85 2.09 -2.37
CA ALA A 142 17.23 1.13 -1.46
C ALA A 142 17.77 1.30 -0.03
N ASP A 143 19.10 1.45 0.11
CA ASP A 143 19.74 1.72 1.41
C ASP A 143 19.25 3.04 2.04
N ALA A 144 19.01 4.07 1.23
CA ALA A 144 18.47 5.34 1.69
C ALA A 144 17.01 5.22 2.15
N TRP A 145 16.17 4.49 1.40
CA TRP A 145 14.79 4.21 1.81
C TRP A 145 14.74 3.41 3.11
N LEU A 146 15.57 2.36 3.22
CA LEU A 146 15.63 1.54 4.42
C LEU A 146 16.01 2.36 5.66
N ARG A 147 17.09 3.15 5.55
CA ARG A 147 17.53 4.04 6.64
C ARG A 147 16.44 5.03 7.03
N THR A 148 15.85 5.71 6.05
CA THR A 148 14.77 6.69 6.28
C THR A 148 13.57 6.05 6.99
N GLY A 149 13.10 4.89 6.50
CA GLY A 149 11.99 4.18 7.11
C GLY A 149 12.30 3.73 8.54
N LEU A 150 13.49 3.18 8.79
CA LEU A 150 13.90 2.76 10.13
C LEU A 150 14.04 3.95 11.10
N ASP A 151 14.57 5.09 10.64
CA ASP A 151 14.71 6.29 11.47
C ASP A 151 13.36 6.86 11.89
N ILE A 152 12.38 6.88 10.97
CA ILE A 152 11.02 7.29 11.30
C ILE A 152 10.38 6.29 12.28
N LEU A 153 10.46 4.98 12.01
CA LEU A 153 9.89 3.98 12.91
C LEU A 153 10.50 4.05 14.32
N ARG A 154 11.81 4.29 14.45
CA ARG A 154 12.45 4.47 15.76
C ARG A 154 11.88 5.65 16.55
N ARG A 155 11.42 6.70 15.86
CA ARG A 155 10.80 7.88 16.46
C ARG A 155 9.33 7.67 16.79
N GLU A 156 8.58 7.04 15.89
CA GLU A 156 7.12 6.85 16.03
C GLU A 156 6.74 5.69 16.96
N VAL A 157 7.54 4.61 17.02
CA VAL A 157 7.22 3.41 17.83
C VAL A 157 7.07 3.72 19.33
N PRO A 158 7.96 4.52 19.97
CA PRO A 158 7.78 4.91 21.37
C PRO A 158 6.53 5.77 21.61
N GLU A 159 6.07 6.52 20.61
CA GLU A 159 4.83 7.29 20.70
C GLU A 159 3.59 6.39 20.57
N GLN A 160 3.72 5.25 19.87
CA GLN A 160 2.64 4.28 19.67
C GLN A 160 2.63 3.14 20.70
N VAL A 161 3.71 2.92 21.45
CA VAL A 161 3.83 1.85 22.45
C VAL A 161 4.22 2.46 23.79
N LEU A 162 3.27 2.50 24.72
CA LEU A 162 3.45 2.93 26.10
C LEU A 162 4.50 2.04 26.81
N PRO A 163 5.12 2.53 27.90
CA PRO A 163 6.13 1.77 28.67
C PRO A 163 5.65 0.41 29.21
N ASP A 164 4.33 0.21 29.29
CA ASP A 164 3.68 -1.05 29.69
C ASP A 164 3.36 -1.99 28.50
N GLY A 165 3.73 -1.59 27.27
CA GLY A 165 3.44 -2.32 26.04
C GLY A 165 2.07 -2.03 25.41
N GLY A 166 1.27 -1.13 25.99
CA GLY A 166 -0.03 -0.73 25.46
C GLY A 166 0.07 0.21 24.24
N HIS A 167 -0.86 0.10 23.28
CA HIS A 167 -0.88 0.98 22.12
C HIS A 167 -1.50 2.35 22.46
N PHE A 168 -0.89 3.45 22.00
CA PHE A 168 -1.29 4.83 22.34
C PHE A 168 -2.71 5.19 21.89
N GLU A 169 -3.21 4.65 20.77
CA GLU A 169 -4.53 4.99 20.25
C GLU A 169 -5.71 4.53 21.14
N ARG A 170 -5.47 3.73 22.20
CA ARG A 170 -6.49 3.24 23.15
C ARG A 170 -7.79 2.71 22.51
N SER A 171 -7.75 2.31 21.25
CA SER A 171 -8.85 1.67 20.56
C SER A 171 -8.76 0.16 20.77
N PRO A 172 -9.76 -0.48 21.40
CA PRO A 172 -9.75 -1.93 21.68
C PRO A 172 -9.54 -2.81 20.44
N MET A 173 -9.85 -2.28 19.25
CA MET A 173 -9.65 -2.97 17.96
C MET A 173 -8.18 -3.32 17.67
N TYR A 174 -7.23 -2.50 18.12
CA TYR A 174 -5.80 -2.75 17.86
C TYR A 174 -5.21 -3.81 18.82
N LEU A 175 -5.74 -3.90 20.06
CA LEU A 175 -5.30 -4.86 21.08
C LEU A 175 -5.66 -6.31 20.72
N LEU A 176 -6.75 -6.51 19.97
CA LEU A 176 -7.26 -7.84 19.60
C LEU A 176 -6.47 -8.52 18.46
N LEU A 177 -5.67 -7.78 17.69
CA LEU A 177 -4.89 -8.36 16.59
C LEU A 177 -3.56 -9.01 17.01
N ARG A 178 -3.08 -8.76 18.24
CA ARG A 178 -1.82 -9.33 18.75
C ARG A 178 -1.95 -10.40 19.83
N SER A 179 -3.17 -10.69 20.28
CA SER A 179 -3.46 -11.68 21.32
C SER A 179 -4.25 -12.87 20.78
N ARG A 180 -3.75 -13.54 19.74
CA ARG A 180 -4.09 -14.95 19.50
C ARG A 180 -2.95 -15.83 20.01
N LYS A 181 -2.84 -15.99 21.33
CA LYS A 181 -2.39 -17.29 21.85
C LYS A 181 -3.53 -18.26 21.56
N LYS A 182 -3.30 -19.18 20.62
CA LYS A 182 -4.16 -20.36 20.50
C LYS A 182 -4.08 -21.17 21.81
N PRO A 183 -5.18 -21.81 22.24
CA PRO A 183 -5.15 -22.75 23.35
C PRO A 183 -4.18 -23.91 23.09
#